data_AF-A0A4P7D3L6-F1
#
_entry.id   AF-A0A4P7D3L6-F1
#
_cell.length_a   1.000
_cell.length_b   1.000
_cell.length_c   1.000
_cell.angle_alpha   90.00
_cell.angle_beta   90.00
_cell.angle_gamma   90.00
#
_symmetry.space_group_name_H-M   'P 1'
#
loop_
_entity.id
_entity.type
_entity.pdbx_description
1 polymer ?
#
loop_
_entity_poly.entity_id
_entity_poly.type
_entity_poly.pdbx_seq_one_letter_code
_entity_poly.pdbx_strand_id
1 'polypeptide(L)'
;MNTGGTSLHDLVDKWLAPASPMRVHVVAFGHLREGGGPYVHVEVAAANGSRAIFFFRHDDGRWCVFPPRLARHASNRYLLAA
;
A
#
# COMPACT_ATOMS: atom_id res chain seq x y z
N MET A 1 2.07 -11.28 22.75
CA MET A 1 0.69 -10.97 22.33
C MET A 1 0.73 -10.47 20.91
N ASN A 2 0.18 -11.23 19.96
CA ASN A 2 0.16 -10.87 18.55
C ASN A 2 -1.02 -9.91 18.35
N THR A 3 -0.76 -8.60 18.45
CA THR A 3 -1.78 -7.56 18.27
C THR A 3 -2.33 -7.66 16.85
N GLY A 4 -3.61 -8.04 16.71
CA GLY A 4 -4.32 -8.32 15.45
C GLY A 4 -4.47 -7.11 14.51
N GLY A 5 -3.34 -6.58 14.05
CA GLY A 5 -3.25 -5.62 12.96
C GLY A 5 -2.93 -6.34 11.66
N THR A 6 -3.57 -5.92 10.57
CA THR A 6 -3.27 -6.45 9.24
C THR A 6 -1.83 -6.07 8.85
N SER A 7 -1.00 -7.07 8.54
CA SER A 7 0.36 -6.81 8.07
C SER A 7 0.36 -6.39 6.60
N LEU A 8 1.47 -5.81 6.14
CA LEU A 8 1.66 -5.49 4.73
C LEU A 8 1.57 -6.76 3.86
N HIS A 9 2.13 -7.87 4.34
CA HIS A 9 2.12 -9.14 3.62
C HIS A 9 0.69 -9.65 3.41
N ASP A 10 -0.16 -9.61 4.44
CA ASP A 10 -1.55 -10.04 4.34
C ASP A 10 -2.36 -9.20 3.33
N LEU A 11 -2.04 -7.91 3.24
CA LEU A 11 -2.69 -7.03 2.26
C LEU A 11 -2.15 -7.25 0.84
N VAL A 12 -0.85 -7.47 0.68
CA VAL A 12 -0.27 -7.82 -0.62
C VAL A 12 -0.91 -9.10 -1.14
N ASP A 13 -1.03 -10.13 -0.31
CA ASP A 13 -1.72 -11.36 -0.69
C ASP A 13 -3.20 -11.09 -1.05
N LYS A 14 -3.93 -10.37 -0.18
CA LYS A 14 -5.34 -10.07 -0.39
C LYS A 14 -5.64 -9.27 -1.67
N TRP A 15 -4.81 -8.29 -1.99
CA TRP A 15 -5.12 -7.32 -3.06
C TRP A 15 -4.35 -7.58 -4.36
N LEU A 16 -3.19 -8.22 -4.31
CA LEU A 16 -2.34 -8.46 -5.48
C LEU A 16 -2.32 -9.94 -5.91
N ALA A 17 -2.90 -10.87 -5.15
CA ALA A 17 -3.05 -12.24 -5.64
C ALA A 17 -4.09 -12.32 -6.76
N PRO A 18 -3.70 -12.96 -7.87
CA PRO A 18 -4.31 -14.24 -8.16
C PRO A 18 -3.21 -15.27 -8.41
N ALA A 19 -3.20 -16.35 -7.63
CA ALA A 19 -2.41 -17.56 -7.85
C ALA A 19 -0.93 -17.33 -8.22
N SER A 20 -0.04 -17.40 -7.22
CA SER A 20 1.42 -17.48 -7.39
C SER A 20 2.01 -16.34 -8.22
N PRO A 21 2.17 -15.13 -7.64
CA PRO A 21 2.88 -14.04 -8.29
C PRO A 21 4.28 -14.51 -8.73
N MET A 22 4.63 -14.26 -9.99
CA MET A 22 5.93 -14.67 -10.53
C MET A 22 7.08 -13.91 -9.83
N ARG A 23 6.80 -12.68 -9.40
CA ARG A 23 7.69 -11.86 -8.56
C ARG A 23 6.92 -10.71 -7.90
N VAL A 24 7.10 -10.53 -6.59
CA VAL A 24 6.64 -9.36 -5.82
C VAL A 24 7.85 -8.47 -5.55
N HIS A 25 7.73 -7.15 -5.76
CA HIS A 25 8.80 -6.21 -5.45
C HIS A 25 8.28 -4.86 -4.97
N VAL A 26 9.06 -4.20 -4.11
CA VAL A 26 8.80 -2.83 -3.67
C VAL A 26 9.50 -1.90 -4.65
N VAL A 27 8.72 -1.08 -5.35
CA VAL A 27 9.23 -0.14 -6.37
C VAL A 27 9.45 1.26 -5.81
N ALA A 28 8.73 1.63 -4.76
CA ALA A 28 8.94 2.88 -4.03
C ALA A 28 8.51 2.74 -2.57
N PHE A 29 9.11 3.53 -1.69
CA PHE A 29 8.69 3.67 -0.31
C PHE A 29 9.01 5.10 0.17
N GLY A 30 8.28 5.57 1.17
CA GLY A 30 8.47 6.92 1.68
C GLY A 30 7.53 7.26 2.83
N HIS A 31 7.39 8.55 3.10
CA HIS A 31 6.43 9.11 4.04
C HIS A 31 5.58 10.13 3.32
N LEU A 32 4.30 10.23 3.67
CA LEU A 32 3.49 11.35 3.19
C LEU A 32 4.00 12.65 3.82
N ARG A 33 3.86 13.76 3.10
CA ARG A 33 4.12 15.09 3.67
C ARG A 33 3.06 15.43 4.74
N GLU A 34 3.43 16.30 5.67
CA GLU A 34 2.58 16.87 6.72
C GLU A 34 1.74 15.83 7.50
N GLY A 35 2.43 15.02 8.32
CA GLY A 35 1.77 14.15 9.30
C GLY A 35 1.13 12.89 8.72
N GLY A 36 1.31 12.60 7.43
CA GLY A 36 0.92 11.29 6.90
C GLY A 36 2.02 10.24 7.13
N GLY A 37 1.60 9.06 7.57
CA GLY A 37 2.50 7.96 7.90
C GLY A 37 3.29 7.38 6.71
N PRO A 38 4.13 6.36 6.98
CA PRO A 38 4.88 5.65 5.96
C PRO A 38 3.98 5.10 4.85
N TYR A 39 4.48 5.03 3.63
CA TYR A 39 3.83 4.31 2.53
C TYR A 39 4.83 3.46 1.76
N VAL A 40 4.31 2.43 1.09
CA VAL A 40 5.06 1.57 0.16
C VAL A 40 4.24 1.36 -1.10
N HIS A 41 4.93 1.34 -2.24
CA HIS A 41 4.38 0.99 -3.55
C HIS A 41 4.92 -0.39 -3.91
N VAL A 42 4.01 -1.35 -4.05
CA VAL A 42 4.35 -2.74 -4.35
C VAL A 42 3.82 -3.07 -5.73
N GLU A 43 4.68 -3.66 -6.54
CA GLU A 43 4.35 -4.16 -7.86
C GLU A 43 4.53 -5.69 -7.90
N VAL A 44 3.61 -6.34 -8.62
CA VAL A 44 3.59 -7.76 -8.88
C VAL A 44 3.57 -8.00 -10.38
N ALA A 45 4.53 -8.78 -10.86
CA ALA A 45 4.52 -9.28 -12.23
C ALA A 45 3.64 -10.54 -12.34
N ALA A 46 2.70 -10.54 -13.28
CA ALA A 46 1.85 -11.67 -13.61
C ALA A 46 1.90 -11.99 -15.12
N ALA A 47 1.42 -13.17 -15.50
CA ALA A 47 1.46 -13.65 -16.89
C ALA A 47 0.70 -12.75 -17.88
N ASN A 48 -0.26 -11.95 -17.39
CA ASN A 48 -1.07 -11.03 -18.19
C ASN A 48 -0.71 -9.55 -17.99
N GLY A 49 0.44 -9.25 -17.36
CA GLY A 49 0.90 -7.89 -17.08
C GLY A 49 1.26 -7.67 -15.62
N SER A 50 1.76 -6.48 -15.29
CA SER A 50 2.05 -6.10 -13.90
C SER A 50 0.84 -5.46 -13.23
N ARG A 51 0.76 -5.60 -11.91
CA ARG A 51 -0.24 -4.95 -11.04
C ARG A 51 0.49 -4.26 -9.91
N ALA A 52 0.07 -3.06 -9.54
CA ALA A 52 0.70 -2.33 -8.46
C ALA A 52 -0.33 -1.66 -7.54
N ILE A 53 -0.01 -1.61 -6.25
CA ILE A 53 -0.84 -0.99 -5.20
C ILE A 53 0.05 -0.23 -4.22
N PHE A 54 -0.47 0.90 -3.75
CA PHE A 54 0.09 1.65 -2.63
C PHE A 54 -0.52 1.16 -1.31
N PHE A 55 0.34 0.89 -0.34
CA PHE A 55 -0.04 0.59 1.04
C PHE A 55 0.45 1.71 1.95
N PHE A 56 -0.39 2.12 2.87
CA PHE A 56 -0.15 3.21 3.80
C PHE A 56 -0.20 2.67 5.23
N ARG A 57 0.77 3.06 6.04
CA ARG A 57 0.78 2.76 7.46
C ARG A 57 0.07 3.87 8.21
N HIS A 58 -0.96 3.49 8.95
CA HIS A 58 -1.76 4.39 9.78
C HIS A 58 -1.13 4.50 11.18
N ASP A 59 -1.54 5.52 11.93
CA ASP A 59 -0.98 5.80 13.28
C ASP A 59 -1.28 4.69 14.29
N ASP A 60 -2.30 3.87 14.03
CA ASP A 60 -2.61 2.65 14.80
C ASP A 60 -1.64 1.50 14.52
N GLY A 61 -0.65 1.73 13.65
CA GLY A 61 0.38 0.77 13.26
C GLY A 61 -0.07 -0.21 12.18
N ARG A 62 -1.34 -0.20 11.76
CA ARG A 62 -1.88 -1.09 10.72
C ARG A 62 -1.55 -0.58 9.32
N TRP A 63 -1.44 -1.50 8.39
CA TRP A 63 -1.40 -1.18 6.97
C TRP A 63 -2.80 -1.10 6.39
N CYS A 64 -2.98 -0.21 5.41
CA CYS A 64 -4.23 0.04 4.68
C CYS A 64 -3.92 0.33 3.21
N VAL A 65 -4.88 0.10 2.29
CA VAL A 65 -4.77 0.48 0.87
C VAL A 65 -5.30 1.89 0.57
N PHE A 66 -5.75 2.59 1.61
CA PHE A 66 -6.21 3.97 1.55
C PHE A 66 -5.27 4.82 2.41
N PRO A 67 -5.05 6.08 2.05
CA PRO A 67 -4.22 6.99 2.83
C PRO A 67 -4.71 7.07 4.29
N PRO A 68 -3.84 7.39 5.26
CA PRO A 68 -4.33 7.88 6.54
C PRO A 68 -5.23 9.09 6.27
N ARG A 69 -6.32 9.23 7.03
CA ARG A 69 -7.08 10.47 7.01
C ARG A 69 -6.15 11.55 7.56
N LEU A 70 -5.45 12.25 6.67
CA LEU A 70 -4.79 13.51 6.96
C LEU A 70 -5.79 14.31 7.79
N ALA A 71 -5.37 14.78 8.95
CA ALA A 71 -6.16 15.68 9.76
C ALA A 71 -6.54 16.88 8.87
N ARG A 72 -7.72 16.76 8.25
CA ARG A 72 -8.51 17.73 7.51
C ARG A 72 -7.71 18.92 6.94
N HIS A 73 -7.39 18.86 5.64
CA HIS A 73 -7.98 19.71 4.60
C HIS A 73 -7.35 19.46 3.21
N ALA A 74 -8.22 19.49 2.19
CA ALA A 74 -8.00 19.61 0.75
C ALA A 74 -7.39 18.40 -0.01
N SER A 75 -8.32 17.58 -0.52
CA SER A 75 -8.32 17.08 -1.90
C SER A 75 -6.96 16.96 -2.59
N ASN A 76 -6.28 15.82 -2.45
CA ASN A 76 -5.28 15.45 -3.44
C ASN A 76 -5.79 14.24 -4.23
N ARG A 77 -6.06 14.49 -5.51
CA ARG A 77 -6.36 13.47 -6.51
C ARG A 77 -5.21 12.47 -6.48
N TYR A 78 -5.52 11.19 -6.32
CA TYR A 78 -4.57 10.13 -6.67
C TYR A 78 -4.35 10.25 -8.18
N LEU A 79 -3.31 10.99 -8.56
CA LEU A 79 -2.83 10.98 -9.93
C LEU A 79 -2.25 9.57 -10.13
N LEU A 80 -3.02 8.69 -10.76
CA LEU A 80 -2.45 7.52 -11.41
C LEU A 80 -1.54 8.08 -12.52
N ALA A 81 -0.24 8.05 -12.29
CA ALA A 81 0.73 8.21 -13.36
C ALA A 81 0.61 6.98 -14.26
N ALA A 82 0.24 7.22 -15.53
CA ALA A 82 0.24 6.26 -16.63
C ALA A 82 1.63 6.16 -17.26
#